data_AF-A0A2V9CQR9-F1
#
_entry.id   AF-A0A2V9CQR9-F1
#
_cell.length_a   1.000
_cell.length_b   1.000
_cell.length_c   1.000
_cell.angle_alpha   90.00
_cell.angle_beta   90.00
_cell.angle_gamma   90.00
#
_symmetry.space_group_name_H-M   'P 1'
#
loop_
_entity.id
_entity.type
_entity.pdbx_description
1 polymer ?
#
loop_
_entity_poly.entity_id
_entity_poly.type
_entity_poly.pdbx_seq_one_letter_code
_entity_poly.pdbx_strand_id
1 'polypeptide(L)'
;MTHETNKDYYLAILFHPGGWSLQPDRLAKYDPMYMISRRPAPIETVAGDTRITAPYVVTDGARMIEVFHVLDVAYDLGDPSYRQGNHSNDMLMVYLPKERILVNADLYSPPAQGAALTVSTPGMRTLYQNMLMLKLDVAQHVPIHGRVATNGEFVKLVGKTLTSEK
;
A
#
# COMPACT_ATOMS: atom_id res chain seq x y z
N MET A 1 -0.38 10.73 -5.18
CA MET A 1 -1.40 9.97 -4.43
C MET A 1 -0.78 9.45 -3.16
N THR A 2 -1.50 9.52 -2.05
CA THR A 2 -1.08 9.08 -0.70
C THR A 2 -2.33 8.70 0.11
N HIS A 3 -2.19 8.06 1.26
CA HIS A 3 -3.33 7.84 2.15
C HIS A 3 -3.80 9.17 2.76
N GLU A 4 -5.11 9.31 2.99
CA GLU A 4 -5.72 10.56 3.47
C GLU A 4 -5.14 11.09 4.78
N THR A 5 -4.62 10.20 5.63
CA THR A 5 -3.97 10.57 6.89
C THR A 5 -2.74 11.46 6.70
N ASN A 6 -2.11 11.46 5.53
CA ASN A 6 -0.97 12.33 5.23
C ASN A 6 -1.35 13.67 4.63
N LYS A 7 -2.63 13.90 4.33
CA LYS A 7 -3.06 15.09 3.59
C LYS A 7 -2.57 16.36 4.25
N ASP A 8 -2.77 16.49 5.56
CA ASP A 8 -2.40 17.68 6.31
C ASP A 8 -0.88 17.89 6.33
N TYR A 9 -0.10 16.81 6.42
CA TYR A 9 1.36 16.87 6.31
C TYR A 9 1.82 17.44 4.97
N TYR A 10 1.28 16.94 3.86
CA TYR A 10 1.64 17.45 2.53
C TYR A 10 1.13 18.87 2.27
N LEU A 11 -0.05 19.24 2.80
CA LEU A 11 -0.55 20.62 2.72
C LEU A 11 0.35 21.58 3.51
N ALA A 12 0.82 21.18 4.68
CA ALA A 12 1.73 21.98 5.49
C ALA A 12 3.06 22.22 4.76
N ILE A 13 3.60 21.21 4.05
CA ILE A 13 4.79 21.38 3.19
C ILE A 13 4.48 22.31 2.02
N LEU A 14 3.37 22.08 1.32
CA LEU A 14 2.99 22.86 0.13
C LEU A 14 2.77 24.34 0.44
N PHE A 15 2.29 24.67 1.62
CA PHE A 15 2.04 26.04 2.05
C PHE A 15 3.07 26.56 3.04
N HIS A 16 4.21 25.87 3.20
CA HIS A 16 5.28 26.32 4.05
C HIS A 16 5.91 27.60 3.48
N PRO A 17 6.09 28.67 4.29
CA PRO A 17 6.56 29.98 3.80
C PRO A 17 8.07 30.02 3.49
N GLY A 18 8.81 28.96 3.79
CA GLY A 18 10.24 28.83 3.46
C GLY A 18 10.50 28.80 1.95
N GLY A 19 11.69 29.24 1.54
CA GLY A 19 12.07 29.25 0.12
C GLY A 19 12.17 27.85 -0.49
N TRP A 20 11.59 27.67 -1.68
CA TRP A 20 11.66 26.44 -2.46
C TRP A 20 12.97 26.39 -3.25
N SER A 21 13.83 25.40 -2.99
CA SER A 21 15.15 25.28 -3.62
C SER A 21 15.20 24.36 -4.85
N LEU A 22 14.16 23.54 -5.07
CA LEU A 22 14.09 22.61 -6.21
C LEU A 22 13.74 23.36 -7.51
N GLN A 23 14.51 23.15 -8.59
CA GLN A 23 14.31 23.81 -9.88
C GLN A 23 14.29 22.78 -11.05
N PRO A 24 13.19 22.67 -11.83
CA PRO A 24 11.91 23.32 -11.64
C PRO A 24 11.06 22.64 -10.56
N ASP A 25 10.36 23.44 -9.76
CA ASP A 25 9.30 22.92 -8.90
C ASP A 25 7.90 23.22 -9.48
N ARG A 26 7.13 22.16 -9.76
CA ARG A 26 5.76 22.29 -10.23
C ARG A 26 4.78 22.65 -9.11
N LEU A 27 5.10 22.30 -7.86
CA LEU A 27 4.26 22.59 -6.70
C LEU A 27 4.37 24.06 -6.27
N ALA A 28 5.54 24.70 -6.38
CA ALA A 28 5.71 26.14 -6.22
C ALA A 28 4.86 26.99 -7.20
N LYS A 29 4.39 26.41 -8.32
CA LYS A 29 3.43 27.09 -9.22
C LYS A 29 1.99 27.08 -8.70
N TYR A 30 1.70 26.23 -7.72
CA TYR A 30 0.44 26.25 -6.96
C TYR A 30 0.59 27.22 -5.78
N ASP A 31 0.77 28.50 -6.10
CA ASP A 31 0.78 29.58 -5.10
C ASP A 31 -0.62 29.67 -4.43
N PRO A 32 -0.74 29.60 -3.08
CA PRO A 32 -2.01 29.83 -2.39
C PRO A 32 -2.48 31.26 -2.66
N MET A 33 -3.30 31.38 -3.71
CA MET A 33 -3.96 32.59 -4.17
C MET A 33 -4.58 33.37 -3.00
N TYR A 34 -3.96 34.49 -2.61
CA TYR A 34 -4.51 35.47 -1.66
C TYR A 34 -5.79 36.17 -2.16
N MET A 35 -6.39 35.76 -3.29
CA MET A 35 -7.55 36.45 -3.87
C MET A 35 -8.53 35.47 -4.52
N ILE A 36 -9.72 35.34 -3.90
CA ILE A 36 -11.04 34.96 -4.44
C ILE A 36 -11.18 33.59 -5.15
N SER A 37 -10.15 33.05 -5.80
CA SER A 37 -10.17 31.76 -6.51
C SER A 37 -9.61 30.66 -5.61
N ARG A 38 -10.49 29.98 -4.87
CA ARG A 38 -10.19 28.77 -4.09
C ARG A 38 -9.93 27.57 -5.02
N ARG A 39 -8.74 27.49 -5.63
CA ARG A 39 -8.32 26.24 -6.28
C ARG A 39 -7.97 25.24 -5.18
N PRO A 40 -8.62 24.06 -5.12
CA PRO A 40 -8.21 23.01 -4.19
C PRO A 40 -6.74 22.66 -4.42
N ALA A 41 -6.03 22.31 -3.36
CA ALA A 41 -4.67 21.79 -3.48
C ALA A 41 -4.67 20.58 -4.44
N PRO A 42 -3.63 20.42 -5.29
CA PRO A 42 -3.55 19.34 -6.27
C PRO A 42 -3.16 18.00 -5.63
N ILE A 43 -3.76 17.68 -4.48
CA ILE A 43 -3.47 16.47 -3.71
C ILE A 43 -4.71 15.58 -3.75
N GLU A 44 -4.55 14.46 -4.43
CA GLU A 44 -5.51 13.37 -4.44
C GLU A 44 -5.07 12.29 -3.45
N THR A 45 -6.00 11.88 -2.60
CA THR A 45 -5.77 10.93 -1.51
C THR A 45 -6.63 9.68 -1.69
N VAL A 46 -6.08 8.54 -1.28
CA VAL A 46 -6.84 7.31 -1.08
C VAL A 46 -7.50 7.40 0.29
N ALA A 47 -8.82 7.27 0.33
CA ALA A 47 -9.62 7.48 1.52
C ALA A 47 -9.91 6.18 2.28
N GLY A 48 -9.90 6.29 3.61
CA GLY A 48 -10.51 5.36 4.53
C GLY A 48 -9.86 4.00 4.71
N ASP A 49 -10.38 3.32 5.73
CA ASP A 49 -10.23 1.88 5.90
C ASP A 49 -11.06 1.18 4.82
N THR A 50 -10.39 0.40 3.98
CA THR A 50 -10.99 -0.28 2.82
C THR A 50 -12.02 -1.35 3.17
N ARG A 51 -12.22 -1.65 4.46
CA ARG A 51 -13.36 -2.46 4.96
C ARG A 51 -14.66 -1.64 5.03
N ILE A 52 -14.55 -0.33 5.19
CA ILE A 52 -15.66 0.60 5.39
C ILE A 52 -15.93 1.38 4.10
N THR A 53 -14.86 1.77 3.40
CA THR A 53 -14.92 2.51 2.15
C THR A 53 -14.62 1.59 0.97
N ALA A 54 -15.21 1.90 -0.19
CA ALA A 54 -14.83 1.23 -1.44
C ALA A 54 -13.36 1.51 -1.78
N PRO A 55 -12.66 0.60 -2.49
CA PRO A 55 -11.31 0.87 -2.94
C PRO A 55 -11.24 2.12 -3.82
N TYR A 56 -10.10 2.78 -3.79
CA TYR A 56 -9.84 3.86 -4.73
C TYR A 56 -9.52 3.28 -6.11
N VAL A 57 -10.31 3.60 -7.13
CA VAL A 57 -10.18 3.01 -8.47
C VAL A 57 -9.59 4.01 -9.46
N VAL A 58 -8.57 3.59 -10.19
CA VAL A 58 -8.06 4.30 -11.38
C VAL A 58 -8.31 3.43 -12.60
N THR A 59 -8.84 4.01 -13.67
CA THR A 59 -9.11 3.30 -14.94
C THR A 59 -8.78 4.15 -16.15
N ASP A 60 -8.33 3.50 -17.23
CA ASP A 60 -8.16 4.08 -18.57
C ASP A 60 -9.27 3.63 -19.54
N GLY A 61 -10.32 2.96 -19.02
CA GLY A 61 -11.41 2.37 -19.80
C GLY A 61 -11.13 0.96 -20.34
N ALA A 62 -9.88 0.51 -20.38
CA ALA A 62 -9.49 -0.84 -20.81
C ALA A 62 -9.02 -1.72 -19.65
N ARG A 63 -8.45 -1.10 -18.61
CA ARG A 63 -7.98 -1.70 -17.37
C ARG A 63 -8.42 -0.85 -16.19
N MET A 64 -8.48 -1.50 -15.04
CA MET A 64 -8.70 -0.83 -13.76
C MET A 64 -7.63 -1.31 -12.78
N ILE A 65 -7.22 -0.41 -11.90
CA ILE A 65 -6.43 -0.72 -10.73
C ILE A 65 -7.21 -0.27 -9.50
N GLU A 66 -7.13 -1.07 -8.46
CA GLU A 66 -7.74 -0.81 -7.15
C GLU A 66 -6.62 -0.55 -6.16
N VAL A 67 -6.69 0.60 -5.49
CA VAL A 67 -5.70 1.01 -4.50
C VAL A 67 -6.32 0.87 -3.12
N PHE A 68 -5.62 0.15 -2.26
CA PHE A 68 -6.05 -0.15 -0.90
C PHE A 68 -5.08 0.41 0.12
N HIS A 69 -5.61 0.91 1.23
CA HIS A 69 -4.85 1.08 2.46
C HIS A 69 -4.54 -0.28 3.08
N VAL A 70 -3.29 -0.50 3.48
CA VAL A 70 -2.89 -1.72 4.18
C VAL A 70 -3.32 -1.61 5.63
N LEU A 71 -4.22 -2.49 6.04
CA LEU A 71 -4.77 -2.54 7.38
C LEU A 71 -3.75 -3.09 8.36
N ASP A 72 -3.59 -2.44 9.50
CA ASP A 72 -2.92 -3.04 10.64
C ASP A 72 -3.88 -4.02 11.32
N VAL A 73 -3.55 -5.30 11.22
CA VAL A 73 -4.38 -6.39 11.73
C VAL A 73 -3.92 -6.88 13.11
N ALA A 74 -2.82 -6.34 13.66
CA ALA A 74 -2.28 -6.82 14.93
C ALA A 74 -3.22 -6.56 16.11
N TYR A 75 -3.89 -5.40 16.12
CA TYR A 75 -4.89 -5.08 17.13
C TYR A 75 -6.16 -5.91 16.94
N ASP A 76 -6.69 -5.95 15.73
CA ASP A 76 -7.96 -6.60 15.42
C ASP A 76 -7.94 -8.12 15.64
N LEU A 77 -6.81 -8.76 15.36
CA LEU A 77 -6.63 -10.20 15.58
C LEU A 77 -6.16 -10.54 16.99
N GLY A 78 -5.74 -9.55 17.79
CA GLY A 78 -5.17 -9.76 19.12
C GLY A 78 -3.88 -10.59 19.13
N ASP A 79 -3.26 -10.80 17.97
CA ASP A 79 -2.07 -11.64 17.81
C ASP A 79 -0.82 -10.75 17.67
N PRO A 80 0.10 -10.78 18.66
CA PRO A 80 1.32 -9.99 18.63
C PRO A 80 2.26 -10.36 17.48
N SER A 81 2.07 -11.52 16.83
CA SER A 81 2.89 -11.96 15.70
C SER A 81 2.80 -10.99 14.51
N TYR A 82 1.70 -10.25 14.36
CA TYR A 82 1.49 -9.25 13.31
C TYR A 82 2.05 -7.86 13.64
N ARG A 83 2.55 -7.61 14.86
CA ARG A 83 3.05 -6.29 15.25
C ARG A 83 4.18 -5.85 14.32
N GLN A 84 4.17 -4.56 13.96
CA GLN A 84 5.10 -3.97 12.99
C GLN A 84 5.06 -4.65 11.62
N GLY A 85 3.94 -5.30 11.28
CA GLY A 85 3.73 -5.88 9.96
C GLY A 85 3.65 -4.82 8.87
N ASN A 86 3.03 -3.68 9.17
CA ASN A 86 3.04 -2.53 8.28
C ASN A 86 4.39 -1.82 8.35
N HIS A 87 4.99 -1.55 7.19
CA HIS A 87 6.19 -0.73 7.09
C HIS A 87 5.91 0.75 7.43
N SER A 88 4.68 1.21 7.18
CA SER A 88 4.18 2.51 7.59
C SER A 88 2.64 2.50 7.74
N ASN A 89 2.10 3.37 8.58
CA ASN A 89 0.66 3.44 8.89
C ASN A 89 -0.21 3.91 7.72
N ASP A 90 0.39 4.55 6.73
CA ASP A 90 -0.22 5.17 5.54
C ASP A 90 0.05 4.34 4.26
N MET A 91 0.64 3.15 4.41
CA MET A 91 1.07 2.33 3.29
C MET A 91 -0.11 1.87 2.42
N LEU A 92 0.08 1.95 1.11
CA LEU A 92 -0.90 1.52 0.11
C LEU A 92 -0.40 0.30 -0.65
N MET A 93 -1.33 -0.55 -1.08
CA MET A 93 -1.10 -1.63 -2.03
C MET A 93 -2.02 -1.48 -3.24
N VAL A 94 -1.63 -2.03 -4.39
CA VAL A 94 -2.39 -1.88 -5.64
C VAL A 94 -2.71 -3.24 -6.24
N TYR A 95 -3.97 -3.47 -6.56
CA TYR A 95 -4.45 -4.69 -7.18
C TYR A 95 -4.94 -4.44 -8.60
N LEU A 96 -4.58 -5.33 -9.52
CA LEU A 96 -5.04 -5.35 -10.90
C LEU A 96 -5.96 -6.57 -11.07
N PRO A 97 -7.29 -6.39 -10.99
CA PRO A 97 -8.23 -7.52 -10.94
C PRO A 97 -8.24 -8.38 -12.20
N LYS A 98 -8.08 -7.77 -13.38
CA LYS A 98 -8.10 -8.50 -14.66
C LYS A 98 -6.89 -9.44 -14.79
N GLU A 99 -5.72 -8.99 -14.36
CA GLU A 99 -4.47 -9.75 -14.41
C GLU A 99 -4.21 -10.57 -13.14
N ARG A 100 -4.99 -10.34 -12.07
CA ARG A 100 -4.80 -10.94 -10.73
C ARG A 100 -3.41 -10.66 -10.16
N ILE A 101 -2.92 -9.44 -10.40
CA ILE A 101 -1.61 -8.97 -9.92
C ILE A 101 -1.82 -8.12 -8.67
N LEU A 102 -1.05 -8.40 -7.62
CA LEU A 102 -0.95 -7.54 -6.45
C LEU A 102 0.44 -6.89 -6.41
N VAL A 103 0.48 -5.57 -6.50
CA VAL A 103 1.66 -4.77 -6.15
C VAL A 103 1.67 -4.61 -4.64
N ASN A 104 2.48 -5.42 -3.97
CA ASN A 104 2.39 -5.68 -2.54
C ASN A 104 3.25 -4.74 -1.66
N ALA A 105 3.69 -3.61 -2.22
CA ALA A 105 4.62 -2.67 -1.57
C ALA A 105 5.88 -3.39 -1.05
N ASP A 106 6.30 -3.07 0.18
CA ASP A 106 7.45 -3.66 0.88
C ASP A 106 7.08 -4.84 1.80
N LEU A 107 5.82 -5.29 1.79
CA LEU A 107 5.35 -6.33 2.71
C LEU A 107 5.90 -7.73 2.40
N TYR A 108 6.32 -7.95 1.16
CA TYR A 108 6.84 -9.22 0.70
C TYR A 108 7.88 -9.02 -0.40
N SER A 109 9.10 -9.49 -0.17
CA SER A 109 10.15 -9.58 -1.17
C SER A 109 10.47 -11.07 -1.37
N PRO A 110 10.12 -11.65 -2.54
CA PRO A 110 10.36 -13.07 -2.76
C PRO A 110 11.85 -13.41 -2.64
N PRO A 111 12.19 -14.49 -1.92
CA PRO A 111 13.55 -14.99 -1.89
C PRO A 111 14.07 -15.28 -3.31
N ALA A 112 15.39 -15.27 -3.47
CA ALA A 112 16.03 -15.73 -4.69
C ALA A 112 15.53 -17.13 -5.09
N GLN A 113 15.43 -17.40 -6.39
CA GLN A 113 14.93 -18.68 -6.87
C GLN A 113 15.81 -19.83 -6.35
N GLY A 114 15.18 -20.83 -5.71
CA GLY A 114 15.88 -21.95 -5.09
C GLY A 114 16.46 -21.68 -3.69
N ALA A 115 16.29 -20.48 -3.13
CA ALA A 115 16.67 -20.20 -1.75
C ALA A 115 15.82 -21.03 -0.75
N ALA A 116 16.41 -21.33 0.41
CA ALA A 116 15.70 -22.01 1.47
C ALA A 116 14.51 -21.16 1.98
N LEU A 117 13.37 -21.81 2.22
CA LEU A 117 12.19 -21.15 2.75
C LEU A 117 12.43 -20.68 4.20
N THR A 118 12.41 -19.37 4.40
CA THR A 118 12.52 -18.73 5.72
C THR A 118 11.18 -18.70 6.46
N VAL A 119 11.22 -18.31 7.73
CA VAL A 119 10.01 -17.99 8.50
C VAL A 119 9.35 -16.74 7.88
N SER A 120 8.01 -16.72 7.84
CA SER A 120 7.27 -15.56 7.36
C SER A 120 7.47 -14.35 8.28
N THR A 121 7.70 -13.18 7.68
CA THR A 121 7.81 -11.93 8.42
C THR A 121 6.41 -11.45 8.87
N PRO A 122 6.32 -10.55 9.88
CA PRO A 122 5.06 -9.91 10.25
C PRO A 122 4.37 -9.22 9.06
N GLY A 123 5.14 -8.60 8.15
CA GLY A 123 4.62 -7.96 6.95
C GLY A 123 4.00 -8.94 5.96
N MET A 124 4.62 -10.10 5.75
CA MET A 124 4.03 -11.14 4.90
C MET A 124 2.73 -11.70 5.47
N ARG A 125 2.66 -11.88 6.80
CA ARG A 125 1.44 -12.33 7.48
C ARG A 125 0.34 -11.27 7.38
N THR A 126 0.70 -9.99 7.55
CA THR A 126 -0.22 -8.85 7.42
C THR A 126 -0.78 -8.72 5.99
N LEU A 127 0.08 -8.87 4.97
CA LEU A 127 -0.34 -8.91 3.56
C LEU A 127 -1.35 -10.03 3.32
N TYR A 128 -1.06 -11.24 3.82
CA TYR A 128 -1.95 -12.39 3.67
C TYR A 128 -3.32 -12.14 4.32
N GLN A 129 -3.36 -11.55 5.51
CA GLN A 129 -4.62 -11.20 6.16
C GLN A 129 -5.40 -10.13 5.39
N ASN A 130 -4.73 -9.09 4.89
CA ASN A 130 -5.35 -8.09 4.04
C ASN A 130 -5.97 -8.72 2.78
N MET A 131 -5.26 -9.64 2.12
CA MET A 131 -5.79 -10.38 0.97
C MET A 131 -7.05 -11.18 1.31
N LEU A 132 -7.06 -11.86 2.47
CA LEU A 132 -8.22 -12.65 2.92
C LEU A 132 -9.43 -11.75 3.25
N MET A 133 -9.21 -10.66 3.99
CA MET A 133 -10.26 -9.73 4.38
C MET A 133 -10.89 -9.04 3.17
N LEU A 134 -10.06 -8.63 2.20
CA LEU A 134 -10.49 -7.97 0.96
C LEU A 134 -10.91 -8.96 -0.14
N LYS A 135 -10.77 -10.27 0.10
CA LYS A 135 -11.13 -11.36 -0.82
C LYS A 135 -10.45 -11.24 -2.18
N LEU A 136 -9.17 -10.87 -2.20
CA LEU A 136 -8.40 -10.68 -3.43
C LEU A 136 -8.02 -12.04 -4.04
N ASP A 137 -8.36 -12.24 -5.32
CA ASP A 137 -7.89 -13.39 -6.11
C ASP A 137 -6.53 -13.05 -6.73
N VAL A 138 -5.44 -13.37 -6.00
CA VAL A 138 -4.08 -13.03 -6.42
C VAL A 138 -3.42 -14.24 -7.07
N ALA A 139 -2.95 -14.06 -8.31
CA ALA A 139 -2.11 -15.01 -9.02
C ALA A 139 -0.62 -14.67 -8.88
N GLN A 140 -0.29 -13.38 -8.87
CA GLN A 140 1.08 -12.89 -8.94
C GLN A 140 1.32 -11.71 -7.98
N HIS A 141 2.46 -11.73 -7.30
CA HIS A 141 2.97 -10.65 -6.46
C HIS A 141 4.07 -9.89 -7.19
N VAL A 142 3.94 -8.57 -7.23
CA VAL A 142 4.92 -7.64 -7.80
C VAL A 142 5.43 -6.73 -6.69
N PRO A 143 6.58 -7.04 -6.08
CA PRO A 143 7.12 -6.21 -5.02
C PRO A 143 7.78 -4.97 -5.61
N ILE A 144 7.96 -3.93 -4.79
CA ILE A 144 8.76 -2.77 -5.20
C ILE A 144 10.28 -3.07 -5.17
N HIS A 145 10.66 -4.17 -4.52
CA HIS A 145 12.03 -4.67 -4.45
C HIS A 145 12.10 -6.17 -4.74
N GLY A 146 13.07 -6.58 -5.57
CA GLY A 146 13.31 -7.97 -5.88
C GLY A 146 12.53 -8.47 -7.10
N ARG A 147 12.28 -9.77 -7.16
CA ARG A 147 11.64 -10.42 -8.31
C ARG A 147 10.13 -10.54 -8.13
N VAL A 148 9.44 -10.75 -9.24
CA VAL A 148 8.05 -11.23 -9.26
C VAL A 148 7.97 -12.66 -8.72
N ALA A 149 6.89 -12.98 -8.02
CA ALA A 149 6.60 -14.35 -7.56
C ALA A 149 5.14 -14.74 -7.74
N THR A 150 4.88 -16.04 -7.80
CA THR A 150 3.53 -16.57 -7.81
C THR A 150 2.89 -16.51 -6.43
N ASN A 151 1.56 -16.44 -6.36
CA ASN A 151 0.86 -16.52 -5.08
C ASN A 151 1.10 -17.88 -4.38
N GLY A 152 1.33 -18.96 -5.14
CA GLY A 152 1.70 -20.26 -4.58
C GLY A 152 3.03 -20.24 -3.83
N GLU A 153 4.04 -19.50 -4.32
CA GLU A 153 5.30 -19.29 -3.59
C GLU A 153 5.08 -18.51 -2.29
N PHE A 154 4.29 -17.44 -2.36
CA PHE A 154 3.96 -16.61 -1.20
C PHE A 154 3.23 -17.42 -0.11
N VAL A 155 2.15 -18.11 -0.47
CA VAL A 155 1.33 -18.90 0.47
C VAL A 155 2.13 -20.06 1.06
N LYS A 156 3.04 -20.69 0.30
CA LYS A 156 3.95 -21.71 0.88
C LYS A 156 4.84 -21.13 1.97
N LEU A 157 5.29 -19.89 1.81
CA LEU A 157 6.16 -19.22 2.79
C LEU A 157 5.38 -18.78 4.02
N VAL A 158 4.19 -18.20 3.85
CA VAL A 158 3.30 -17.81 4.95
C VAL A 158 2.73 -19.03 5.69
N GLY A 159 2.29 -20.04 4.95
CA GLY A 159 1.65 -21.26 5.47
C GLY A 159 2.57 -22.14 6.31
N LYS A 160 3.90 -22.10 6.08
CA LYS A 160 4.89 -22.80 6.92
C LYS A 160 4.82 -22.36 8.39
N THR A 161 4.39 -21.12 8.66
CA THR A 161 4.24 -20.58 10.02
C THR A 161 2.92 -21.01 10.69
N LEU A 162 1.82 -21.08 9.93
CA LEU A 162 0.49 -21.45 10.47
C LEU A 162 0.39 -22.93 10.88
N THR A 163 1.23 -23.80 10.34
CA THR A 163 1.30 -25.22 10.73
C THR A 163 2.32 -25.52 11.82
N SER A 164 3.27 -24.62 12.10
CA SER A 164 4.30 -24.80 13.13
C SER A 164 3.90 -24.29 14.53
N GLU A 165 2.74 -23.66 14.65
CA GLU A 165 2.15 -23.19 15.91
C GLU A 165 1.04 -24.11 16.45
N LYS A 166 0.87 -25.31 15.86
CA LYS A 166 0.11 -26.43 16.45
C LYS A 166 1.07 -27.43 17.07
#